data_AF-A0A936JRK1-F1
#
_entry.id   AF-A0A936JRK1-F1
#
_cell.length_a   1.000
_cell.length_b   1.000
_cell.length_c   1.000
_cell.angle_alpha   90.00
_cell.angle_beta   90.00
_cell.angle_gamma   90.00
#
_symmetry.space_group_name_H-M   'P 1'
#
loop_
_entity.id
_entity.type
_entity.pdbx_description
1 polymer ?
#
loop_
_entity_poly.entity_id
_entity_poly.type
_entity_poly.pdbx_seq_one_letter_code
_entity_poly.pdbx_strand_id
1 'polypeptide(L)'
;MRKDETKVWHNPELAPFARAPKNGSANRNEEKNGEGRADKHHRAALEALFAPKSSADANGSANGKNNKETTPKPNRVVAAPAPRNSDPRDLERQKLLGKLLGAEGRPQITKAANEFLGAGFTFPDDQDVHLKLLEHSDEAFVRDALGALMLAGDLPKRRAVLESRLRRIEEFAEEQATREAAAQLRRKVSGRSDSTNQPTS
;
A
#
# COMPACT_ATOMS: atom_id res chain seq x y z
N MET A 1 -8.36 -28.91 -22.25
CA MET A 1 -8.45 -27.72 -21.38
C MET A 1 -7.73 -26.59 -22.10
N ARG A 2 -8.47 -25.54 -22.46
CA ARG A 2 -8.00 -24.49 -23.38
C ARG A 2 -6.97 -23.62 -22.66
N LYS A 3 -5.87 -23.32 -23.35
CA LYS A 3 -4.88 -22.34 -22.95
C LYS A 3 -5.48 -20.98 -23.29
N ASP A 4 -6.20 -20.38 -22.34
CA ASP A 4 -6.67 -19.01 -22.45
C ASP A 4 -5.46 -18.08 -22.24
N GLU A 5 -4.70 -17.93 -23.31
CA GLU A 5 -3.68 -16.90 -23.49
C GLU A 5 -4.42 -15.58 -23.66
N THR A 6 -5.03 -15.10 -22.56
CA THR A 6 -5.77 -13.84 -22.49
C THR A 6 -4.92 -12.74 -23.11
N LYS A 7 -5.47 -12.07 -24.12
CA LYS A 7 -4.81 -11.00 -24.86
C LYS A 7 -4.87 -9.75 -24.00
N VAL A 8 -3.78 -9.53 -23.28
CA VAL A 8 -3.75 -8.81 -22.02
C VAL A 8 -3.39 -7.33 -22.21
N TRP A 9 -4.30 -6.41 -21.83
CA TRP A 9 -4.07 -4.95 -21.70
C TRP A 9 -3.17 -4.57 -20.49
N HIS A 10 -2.49 -5.55 -19.88
CA HIS A 10 -1.75 -5.34 -18.64
C HIS A 10 -0.33 -4.86 -18.88
N ASN A 11 0.16 -4.13 -17.88
CA ASN A 11 1.39 -3.37 -17.92
C ASN A 11 2.57 -4.25 -17.50
N PRO A 12 3.55 -4.56 -18.37
CA PRO A 12 4.81 -5.14 -17.93
C PRO A 12 5.76 -4.11 -17.27
N GLU A 13 5.49 -2.80 -17.37
CA GLU A 13 6.50 -1.75 -17.15
C GLU A 13 6.24 -0.84 -15.91
N LEU A 14 5.24 -1.13 -15.07
CA LEU A 14 5.04 -0.40 -13.79
C LEU A 14 5.49 -1.19 -12.55
N ALA A 15 6.60 -1.92 -12.67
CA ALA A 15 7.39 -2.32 -11.50
C ALA A 15 8.60 -1.37 -11.31
N PRO A 16 8.44 -0.07 -11.00
CA PRO A 16 9.56 0.62 -10.38
C PRO A 16 9.67 0.05 -8.97
N PHE A 17 10.80 -0.58 -8.65
CA PHE A 17 11.15 -1.13 -7.32
C PHE A 17 10.72 -2.57 -7.00
N ALA A 18 10.75 -3.49 -7.96
CA ALA A 18 11.03 -4.89 -7.61
C ALA A 18 12.48 -4.97 -7.10
N ARG A 19 12.64 -4.99 -5.76
CA ARG A 19 13.91 -5.33 -5.10
C ARG A 19 14.42 -6.64 -5.68
N ALA A 20 15.55 -6.58 -6.39
CA ALA A 20 16.24 -7.75 -6.91
C ALA A 20 16.56 -8.75 -5.77
N PRO A 21 16.40 -10.06 -6.01
CA PRO A 21 16.74 -11.08 -5.03
C PRO A 21 18.26 -11.14 -4.80
N LYS A 22 18.58 -11.30 -3.52
CA LYS A 22 19.90 -11.47 -2.93
C LYS A 22 20.49 -12.82 -3.35
N ASN A 23 21.60 -12.84 -4.11
CA ASN A 23 22.67 -13.83 -3.99
C ASN A 23 23.85 -13.57 -4.97
N GLY A 24 25.07 -13.53 -4.43
CA GLY A 24 26.28 -13.94 -5.16
C GLY A 24 27.44 -12.93 -5.24
N SER A 25 28.42 -13.10 -4.33
CA SER A 25 29.86 -12.82 -4.47
C SER A 25 30.33 -11.38 -4.75
N ALA A 26 30.88 -10.66 -3.77
CA ALA A 26 32.28 -10.76 -3.30
C ALA A 26 33.31 -10.31 -4.35
N ASN A 27 33.54 -8.99 -4.45
CA ASN A 27 34.88 -8.41 -4.32
C ASN A 27 34.79 -6.87 -4.28
N ARG A 28 35.04 -6.26 -3.12
CA ARG A 28 35.52 -4.89 -3.06
C ARG A 28 36.36 -4.72 -1.80
N ASN A 29 37.66 -4.92 -2.00
CA ASN A 29 38.70 -4.62 -1.05
C ASN A 29 38.98 -3.11 -1.16
N GLU A 30 38.51 -2.31 -0.20
CA GLU A 30 38.94 -0.92 -0.02
C GLU A 30 38.72 -0.53 1.47
N GLU A 31 39.85 -0.56 2.19
CA GLU A 31 40.26 0.33 3.28
C GLU A 31 39.22 0.76 4.34
N LYS A 32 39.20 0.04 5.46
CA LYS A 32 38.68 0.54 6.75
C LYS A 32 39.79 0.67 7.77
N ASN A 33 40.35 1.86 7.89
CA ASN A 33 41.13 2.26 9.04
C ASN A 33 40.35 3.37 9.78
N GLY A 34 39.64 3.02 10.88
CA GLY A 34 39.06 4.06 11.76
C GLY A 34 37.87 3.73 12.68
N GLU A 35 37.01 2.75 12.39
CA GLU A 35 35.66 2.69 13.03
C GLU A 35 35.44 1.62 14.12
N GLY A 36 36.45 0.81 14.46
CA GLY A 36 36.27 -0.34 15.36
C GLY A 36 35.91 -0.04 16.84
N ARG A 37 36.00 1.22 17.29
CA ARG A 37 35.65 1.61 18.67
C ARG A 37 34.19 2.04 18.80
N ALA A 38 33.65 2.84 17.88
CA ALA A 38 32.29 3.36 17.95
C ALA A 38 31.23 2.26 17.84
N ASP A 39 31.46 1.27 16.97
CA ASP A 39 30.53 0.15 16.76
C ASP A 39 30.40 -0.76 18.00
N LYS A 40 31.49 -0.91 18.78
CA LYS A 40 31.48 -1.70 20.02
C LYS A 40 30.67 -1.00 21.12
N HIS A 41 30.78 0.33 21.23
CA HIS A 41 29.98 1.09 22.19
C HIS A 41 28.50 1.10 21.83
N HIS A 42 28.17 1.18 20.54
CA HIS A 42 26.78 1.12 20.07
C HIS A 42 26.15 -0.25 20.38
N ARG A 43 26.88 -1.34 20.13
CA ARG A 43 26.40 -2.70 20.44
C ARG A 43 26.20 -2.93 21.94
N ALA A 44 27.13 -2.47 22.77
CA ALA A 44 27.03 -2.58 24.23
C ALA A 44 25.86 -1.74 24.80
N ALA A 45 25.60 -0.56 24.23
CA ALA A 45 24.48 0.28 24.65
C ALA A 45 23.13 -0.37 24.33
N LEU A 46 23.01 -1.03 23.18
CA LEU A 46 21.80 -1.77 22.82
C LEU A 46 21.61 -3.00 23.72
N GLU A 47 22.68 -3.73 24.05
CA GLU A 47 22.59 -4.87 24.95
C GLU A 47 22.16 -4.47 26.38
N ALA A 48 22.60 -3.31 26.86
CA ALA A 48 22.17 -2.77 28.15
C ALA A 48 20.68 -2.38 28.21
N LEU A 49 20.09 -1.96 27.08
CA LEU A 49 18.65 -1.63 27.00
C LEU A 49 17.75 -2.86 27.02
N PHE A 50 18.26 -4.02 26.57
CA PHE A 50 17.51 -5.28 26.50
C PHE A 50 17.95 -6.32 27.53
N ALA A 51 18.93 -6.00 28.39
CA ALA A 51 19.34 -6.87 29.47
C ALA A 51 18.17 -7.09 30.45
N PRO A 52 17.80 -8.35 30.74
CA PRO A 52 16.73 -8.65 31.69
C PRO A 52 17.14 -8.13 33.07
N LYS A 53 16.26 -7.31 33.67
CA LYS A 53 16.45 -6.70 34.99
C LYS A 53 16.60 -7.80 36.05
N SER A 54 17.83 -8.17 36.40
CA SER A 54 18.11 -8.98 37.58
C SER A 54 17.95 -8.10 38.81
N SER A 55 16.97 -8.42 39.65
CA SER A 55 16.81 -7.86 40.99
C SER A 55 17.93 -8.41 41.88
N ALA A 56 18.89 -7.58 42.28
CA ALA A 56 19.73 -7.79 43.45
C ALA A 56 20.38 -6.47 43.89
N ASP A 57 20.09 -6.11 45.13
CA ASP A 57 20.58 -4.96 45.89
C ASP A 57 22.11 -4.96 46.12
N ALA A 58 22.74 -3.77 46.12
CA ALA A 58 23.75 -3.32 47.11
C ALA A 58 24.49 -2.03 46.69
N ASN A 59 24.14 -0.93 47.37
CA ASN A 59 25.00 0.07 48.03
C ASN A 59 26.27 0.63 47.34
N GLY A 60 26.32 1.95 47.14
CA GLY A 60 27.54 2.71 46.82
C GLY A 60 27.28 4.20 46.56
N SER A 61 27.67 5.04 47.51
CA SER A 61 27.33 6.47 47.67
C SER A 61 28.27 7.45 46.95
N ALA A 62 27.76 8.63 46.54
CA ALA A 62 28.36 9.99 46.52
C ALA A 62 27.78 10.85 45.38
N ASN A 63 26.83 11.77 45.66
CA ASN A 63 26.99 13.17 46.06
C ASN A 63 27.21 14.17 44.88
N GLY A 64 26.26 15.09 44.70
CA GLY A 64 26.33 16.21 43.75
C GLY A 64 25.06 17.07 43.79
N LYS A 65 25.13 18.17 44.53
CA LYS A 65 24.05 19.13 44.82
C LYS A 65 23.67 20.04 43.64
N ASN A 66 22.40 20.49 43.68
CA ASN A 66 21.81 21.72 43.14
C ASN A 66 21.68 21.87 41.61
N ASN A 67 20.45 21.86 41.09
CA ASN A 67 19.83 23.08 40.59
C ASN A 67 18.30 22.94 40.48
N LYS A 68 17.60 23.99 40.93
CA LYS A 68 16.16 24.16 40.89
C LYS A 68 15.86 24.97 39.64
N GLU A 69 15.29 24.37 38.59
CA GLU A 69 14.57 25.16 37.59
C GLU A 69 13.38 24.39 37.02
N THR A 70 12.24 25.05 37.17
CA THR A 70 10.90 24.65 36.80
C THR A 70 10.77 24.57 35.28
N THR A 71 10.75 23.37 34.74
CA THR A 71 10.30 23.13 33.36
C THR A 71 8.78 22.93 33.36
N PRO A 72 8.01 23.68 32.55
CA PRO A 72 6.58 23.45 32.43
C PRO A 72 6.38 22.09 31.77
N LYS A 73 5.67 21.21 32.49
CA LYS A 73 5.21 19.91 31.99
C LYS A 73 4.54 20.13 30.63
N PRO A 74 5.07 19.58 29.52
CA PRO A 74 4.29 19.56 28.30
C PRO A 74 3.06 18.69 28.56
N ASN A 75 1.90 19.22 28.19
CA ASN A 75 0.62 18.56 28.24
C ASN A 75 0.76 17.05 28.02
N ARG A 76 0.40 16.29 29.06
CA ARG A 76 0.09 14.87 28.93
C ARG A 76 -1.10 14.79 27.99
N VAL A 77 -0.81 14.75 26.69
CA VAL A 77 -1.76 14.28 25.68
C VAL A 77 -2.12 12.89 26.17
N VAL A 78 -3.33 12.77 26.71
CA VAL A 78 -3.96 11.48 26.94
C VAL A 78 -4.09 10.91 25.55
N ALA A 79 -3.09 10.12 25.15
CA ALA A 79 -3.21 9.25 24.01
C ALA A 79 -4.51 8.48 24.25
N ALA A 80 -5.51 8.75 23.41
CA ALA A 80 -6.75 7.98 23.42
C ALA A 80 -6.34 6.51 23.50
N PRO A 81 -6.93 5.71 24.41
CA PRO A 81 -6.57 4.31 24.51
C PRO A 81 -6.77 3.70 23.13
N ALA A 82 -5.69 3.24 22.52
CA ALA A 82 -5.78 2.39 21.33
C ALA A 82 -6.85 1.34 21.63
N PRO A 83 -7.85 1.12 20.76
CA PRO A 83 -8.90 0.15 21.04
C PRO A 83 -8.20 -1.21 21.19
N ARG A 84 -8.04 -1.67 22.43
CA ARG A 84 -7.34 -2.91 22.79
C ARG A 84 -8.09 -4.18 22.37
N ASN A 85 -9.23 -4.00 21.70
CA ASN A 85 -10.11 -5.06 21.23
C ASN A 85 -10.41 -4.81 19.74
N SER A 86 -9.40 -4.82 18.89
CA SER A 86 -9.65 -5.04 17.46
C SER A 86 -10.21 -6.46 17.33
N ASP A 87 -11.46 -6.58 16.89
CA ASP A 87 -12.07 -7.88 16.61
C ASP A 87 -11.09 -8.70 15.74
N PRO A 88 -10.80 -9.98 16.07
CA PRO A 88 -9.96 -10.81 15.22
C PRO A 88 -10.38 -10.77 13.74
N ARG A 89 -11.67 -10.57 13.47
CA ARG A 89 -12.21 -10.43 12.12
C ARG A 89 -11.81 -9.13 11.42
N ASP A 90 -11.74 -8.03 12.17
CA ASP A 90 -11.30 -6.75 11.64
C ASP A 90 -9.80 -6.74 11.37
N LEU A 91 -9.01 -7.42 12.22
CA LEU A 91 -7.58 -7.63 11.97
C LEU A 91 -7.33 -8.45 10.70
N GLU A 92 -8.13 -9.49 10.47
CA GLU A 92 -8.06 -10.29 9.25
C GLU A 92 -8.45 -9.45 8.02
N ARG A 93 -9.53 -8.66 8.10
CA ARG A 93 -9.95 -7.74 7.04
C ARG A 93 -8.82 -6.76 6.70
N GLN A 94 -8.22 -6.13 7.70
CA GLN A 94 -7.11 -5.17 7.51
C GLN A 94 -5.89 -5.85 6.88
N LYS A 95 -5.56 -7.07 7.31
CA LYS A 95 -4.44 -7.84 6.76
C LYS A 95 -4.66 -8.18 5.28
N LEU A 96 -5.85 -8.67 4.91
CA LEU A 96 -6.17 -9.01 3.53
C LEU A 96 -6.27 -7.76 2.64
N LEU A 97 -6.82 -6.66 3.17
CA LEU A 97 -6.85 -5.39 2.47
C LEU A 97 -5.44 -4.84 2.21
N GLY A 98 -4.57 -4.91 3.21
CA GLY A 98 -3.15 -4.55 3.05
C GLY A 98 -2.44 -5.42 2.02
N LYS A 99 -2.77 -6.72 1.97
CA LYS A 99 -2.27 -7.64 0.93
C LYS A 99 -2.75 -7.24 -0.46
N LEU A 100 -4.01 -6.85 -0.63
CA LEU A 100 -4.56 -6.37 -1.91
C LEU A 100 -3.89 -5.07 -2.37
N LEU A 101 -3.76 -4.08 -1.47
CA LEU A 101 -3.14 -2.80 -1.78
C LEU A 101 -1.64 -2.94 -2.08
N GLY A 102 -0.95 -3.88 -1.42
CA GLY A 102 0.45 -4.23 -1.69
C GLY A 102 0.66 -5.17 -2.87
N ALA A 103 -0.40 -5.79 -3.41
CA ALA A 103 -0.27 -6.68 -4.55
C ALA A 103 0.06 -5.90 -5.83
N GLU A 104 0.97 -6.45 -6.62
CA GLU A 104 1.41 -5.90 -7.90
C GLU A 104 1.30 -6.97 -8.99
N GLY A 105 0.76 -6.56 -10.14
CA GLY A 105 0.50 -7.44 -11.26
C GLY A 105 -0.80 -8.23 -11.13
N ARG A 106 -1.43 -8.48 -12.30
CA ARG A 106 -2.70 -9.18 -12.45
C ARG A 106 -2.82 -10.47 -11.62
N PRO A 107 -1.86 -11.43 -11.64
CA PRO A 107 -2.05 -12.69 -10.91
C PRO A 107 -2.09 -12.49 -9.40
N GLN A 108 -1.28 -11.57 -8.85
CA GLN A 108 -1.26 -11.31 -7.40
C GLN A 108 -2.47 -10.49 -6.97
N ILE A 109 -2.87 -9.50 -7.76
CA ILE A 109 -4.07 -8.69 -7.50
C ILE A 109 -5.33 -9.56 -7.55
N THR A 110 -5.47 -10.39 -8.59
CA THR A 110 -6.57 -11.36 -8.71
C THR A 110 -6.62 -12.29 -7.51
N LYS A 111 -5.47 -12.87 -7.13
CA LYS A 111 -5.39 -13.75 -5.97
C LYS A 111 -5.79 -13.04 -4.68
N ALA A 112 -5.27 -11.84 -4.42
CA ALA A 112 -5.57 -11.09 -3.22
C ALA A 112 -7.04 -10.64 -3.16
N ALA A 113 -7.63 -10.23 -4.29
CA ALA A 113 -9.04 -9.87 -4.39
C ALA A 113 -9.95 -11.08 -4.10
N ASN A 114 -9.65 -12.23 -4.71
CA ASN A 114 -10.39 -13.47 -4.47
C ASN A 114 -10.24 -13.98 -3.04
N GLU A 115 -9.07 -13.86 -2.42
CA GLU A 115 -8.89 -14.18 -0.99
C GLU A 115 -9.71 -13.25 -0.09
N PHE A 116 -9.74 -11.96 -0.40
CA PHE A 116 -10.50 -10.97 0.38
C PHE A 116 -12.01 -11.25 0.33
N LEU A 117 -12.53 -11.53 -0.86
CA LEU A 117 -13.94 -11.89 -1.06
C LEU A 117 -14.27 -13.29 -0.55
N GLY A 118 -13.37 -14.25 -0.74
CA GLY A 118 -13.50 -15.62 -0.24
C GLY A 118 -13.51 -15.69 1.28
N ALA A 119 -12.87 -14.73 1.94
CA ALA A 119 -13.00 -14.53 3.37
C ALA A 119 -14.36 -13.91 3.77
N GLY A 120 -15.25 -13.57 2.84
CA GLY A 120 -16.59 -13.01 3.11
C GLY A 120 -16.59 -11.50 3.41
N PHE A 121 -15.54 -10.78 3.02
CA PHE A 121 -15.48 -9.34 3.16
C PHE A 121 -15.96 -8.62 1.90
N THR A 122 -16.51 -7.43 2.07
CA THR A 122 -16.87 -6.50 0.98
C THR A 122 -15.78 -5.45 0.83
N PHE A 123 -15.48 -5.08 -0.43
CA PHE A 123 -14.48 -4.04 -0.69
C PHE A 123 -14.95 -2.71 -0.10
N PRO A 124 -14.07 -1.95 0.56
CA PRO A 124 -14.40 -0.62 1.04
C PRO A 124 -14.56 0.35 -0.14
N ASP A 125 -15.33 1.42 0.07
CA ASP A 125 -15.49 2.54 -0.88
C ASP A 125 -14.23 3.43 -0.95
N ASP A 126 -13.07 2.79 -1.16
CA ASP A 126 -11.77 3.44 -1.28
C ASP A 126 -11.31 3.43 -2.74
N GLN A 127 -10.95 4.60 -3.27
CA GLN A 127 -10.47 4.76 -4.63
C GLN A 127 -9.21 3.95 -4.91
N ASP A 128 -8.30 3.82 -3.95
CA ASP A 128 -7.05 3.07 -4.15
C ASP A 128 -7.33 1.56 -4.32
N VAL A 129 -8.36 1.04 -3.63
CA VAL A 129 -8.82 -0.34 -3.79
C VAL A 129 -9.42 -0.54 -5.19
N HIS A 130 -10.33 0.34 -5.60
CA HIS A 130 -10.95 0.24 -6.93
C HIS A 130 -9.91 0.40 -8.04
N LEU A 131 -8.93 1.29 -7.87
CA LEU A 131 -7.80 1.40 -8.80
C LEU A 131 -7.02 0.08 -8.91
N LYS A 132 -6.80 -0.64 -7.81
CA LYS A 132 -6.16 -1.96 -7.85
C LYS A 132 -7.03 -2.99 -8.56
N LEU A 133 -8.34 -2.98 -8.33
CA LEU A 133 -9.28 -3.90 -8.97
C LEU A 133 -9.40 -3.69 -10.49
N LEU A 134 -9.02 -2.52 -11.01
CA LEU A 134 -8.83 -2.32 -12.45
C LEU A 134 -7.70 -3.16 -13.06
N GLU A 135 -6.95 -3.95 -12.30
CA GLU A 135 -5.98 -4.92 -12.84
C GLU A 135 -6.42 -6.37 -12.59
N HIS A 136 -7.68 -6.56 -12.19
CA HIS A 136 -8.26 -7.89 -12.01
C HIS A 136 -8.36 -8.65 -13.34
N SER A 137 -8.33 -9.97 -13.25
CA SER A 137 -8.39 -10.84 -14.42
C SER A 137 -9.78 -11.01 -15.01
N ASP A 138 -10.79 -11.03 -14.16
CA ASP A 138 -12.20 -11.08 -14.51
C ASP A 138 -12.74 -9.65 -14.69
N GLU A 139 -13.36 -9.40 -15.84
CA GLU A 139 -13.89 -8.11 -16.26
C GLU A 139 -15.13 -7.67 -15.48
N ALA A 140 -15.86 -8.59 -14.85
CA ALA A 140 -16.97 -8.23 -13.98
C ALA A 140 -16.49 -7.36 -12.81
N PHE A 141 -15.39 -7.75 -12.17
CA PHE A 141 -14.76 -6.95 -11.11
C PHE A 141 -14.20 -5.62 -11.61
N VAL A 142 -13.66 -5.60 -12.83
CA VAL A 142 -13.18 -4.36 -13.45
C VAL A 142 -14.35 -3.41 -13.68
N ARG A 143 -15.49 -3.90 -14.17
CA ARG A 143 -16.69 -3.09 -14.40
C ARG A 143 -17.28 -2.55 -13.11
N ASP A 144 -17.36 -3.38 -12.07
CA ASP A 144 -17.84 -2.95 -10.75
C ASP A 144 -16.92 -1.85 -10.19
N ALA A 145 -15.60 -2.01 -10.34
CA ALA A 145 -14.64 -0.99 -9.95
C ALA A 145 -14.75 0.31 -10.77
N LEU A 146 -14.97 0.22 -12.08
CA LEU A 146 -15.25 1.38 -12.93
C LEU A 146 -16.53 2.11 -12.48
N GLY A 147 -17.58 1.35 -12.13
CA GLY A 147 -18.84 1.87 -11.60
C GLY A 147 -18.65 2.59 -10.26
N ALA A 148 -17.93 1.98 -9.33
CA ALA A 148 -17.62 2.61 -8.04
C ALA A 148 -16.81 3.90 -8.21
N LEU A 149 -15.82 3.92 -9.12
CA LEU A 149 -15.05 5.12 -9.45
C LEU A 149 -15.88 6.21 -10.15
N MET A 150 -16.96 5.84 -10.85
CA MET A 150 -17.89 6.77 -11.47
C MET A 150 -18.79 7.46 -10.45
N LEU A 151 -19.14 6.74 -9.37
CA LEU A 151 -20.00 7.21 -8.27
C LEU A 151 -19.22 7.96 -7.20
N ALA A 152 -17.90 7.75 -7.13
CA ALA A 152 -17.03 8.54 -6.26
C ALA A 152 -17.15 10.03 -6.63
N GLY A 153 -17.61 10.85 -5.67
CA GLY A 153 -17.82 12.29 -5.89
C GLY A 153 -16.54 13.06 -6.22
N ASP A 154 -15.38 12.51 -5.85
CA ASP A 154 -14.06 13.06 -6.13
C ASP A 154 -13.29 12.20 -7.14
N LEU A 155 -12.49 12.85 -7.99
CA LEU A 155 -11.58 12.14 -8.90
C LEU A 155 -10.44 11.47 -8.11
N PRO A 156 -9.96 10.29 -8.54
CA PRO A 156 -8.82 9.65 -7.92
C PRO A 156 -7.59 10.53 -7.86
N LYS A 157 -6.92 10.56 -6.69
CA LYS A 157 -5.68 11.34 -6.47
C LYS A 157 -4.62 11.10 -7.55
N ARG A 158 -4.57 9.88 -8.10
CA ARG A 158 -3.63 9.45 -9.15
C ARG A 158 -4.26 9.49 -10.55
N ARG A 159 -4.69 10.67 -11.00
CA ARG A 159 -5.40 10.85 -12.29
C ARG A 159 -4.63 10.30 -13.50
N ALA A 160 -3.32 10.53 -13.58
CA ALA A 160 -2.50 10.04 -14.70
C ALA A 160 -2.46 8.51 -14.78
N VAL A 161 -2.37 7.84 -13.63
CA VAL A 161 -2.40 6.36 -13.55
C VAL A 161 -3.77 5.84 -13.96
N LEU A 162 -4.84 6.45 -13.46
CA LEU A 162 -6.20 6.13 -13.85
C LEU A 162 -6.38 6.27 -15.36
N GLU A 163 -6.04 7.41 -15.95
CA GLU A 163 -6.22 7.66 -17.38
C GLU A 163 -5.45 6.66 -18.25
N SER A 164 -4.19 6.37 -17.89
CA SER A 164 -3.39 5.34 -18.56
C SER A 164 -4.05 3.95 -18.51
N ARG A 165 -4.63 3.58 -17.35
CA ARG A 165 -5.36 2.30 -17.20
C ARG A 165 -6.66 2.29 -17.99
N LEU A 166 -7.45 3.36 -17.93
CA LEU A 166 -8.70 3.48 -18.68
C LEU A 166 -8.49 3.38 -20.18
N ARG A 167 -7.46 4.05 -20.72
CA ARG A 167 -7.12 3.95 -22.15
C ARG A 167 -6.80 2.52 -22.57
N ARG A 168 -6.08 1.76 -21.72
CA ARG A 168 -5.75 0.36 -22.01
C ARG A 168 -6.95 -0.57 -21.90
N ILE A 169 -7.82 -0.36 -20.91
CA ILE A 169 -9.08 -1.11 -20.79
C ILE A 169 -9.95 -0.85 -22.03
N GLU A 170 -10.07 0.41 -22.44
CA GLU A 170 -10.80 0.80 -23.67
C GLU A 170 -10.25 0.09 -24.92
N GLU A 171 -8.93 -0.08 -25.02
CA GLU A 171 -8.26 -0.66 -26.19
C GLU A 171 -8.30 -2.20 -26.23
N PHE A 172 -8.09 -2.90 -25.11
CA PHE A 172 -8.00 -4.37 -25.11
C PHE A 172 -8.97 -5.13 -24.20
N ALA A 173 -9.95 -4.50 -23.55
CA ALA A 173 -10.99 -5.27 -22.89
C ALA A 173 -11.80 -6.08 -23.93
N GLU A 174 -12.13 -7.31 -23.57
CA GLU A 174 -12.83 -8.28 -24.40
C GLU A 174 -14.33 -7.94 -24.44
N GLU A 175 -14.92 -7.53 -23.31
CA GLU A 175 -16.33 -7.19 -23.26
C GLU A 175 -16.58 -5.74 -23.66
N GLN A 176 -17.53 -5.55 -24.59
CA GLN A 176 -17.92 -4.24 -25.08
C GLN A 176 -18.40 -3.32 -23.94
N ALA A 177 -19.15 -3.85 -22.99
CA ALA A 177 -19.63 -3.11 -21.82
C ALA A 177 -18.47 -2.56 -20.96
N THR A 178 -17.38 -3.32 -20.82
CA THR A 178 -16.19 -2.90 -20.06
C THR A 178 -15.47 -1.75 -20.78
N ARG A 179 -15.32 -1.85 -22.11
CA ARG A 179 -14.74 -0.77 -22.94
C ARG A 179 -15.55 0.52 -22.84
N GLU A 180 -16.87 0.42 -22.96
CA GLU A 180 -17.77 1.58 -22.88
C GLU A 180 -17.72 2.26 -21.51
N ALA A 181 -17.74 1.47 -20.43
CA ALA A 181 -17.61 1.99 -19.07
C ALA A 181 -16.28 2.75 -18.87
N ALA A 182 -15.17 2.19 -19.37
CA ALA A 182 -13.86 2.83 -19.31
C ALA A 182 -13.82 4.14 -20.12
N ALA A 183 -14.37 4.14 -21.35
CA ALA A 183 -14.44 5.32 -22.20
C ALA A 183 -15.30 6.43 -21.58
N GLN A 184 -16.44 6.08 -20.96
CA GLN A 184 -17.27 7.02 -20.22
C GLN A 184 -16.53 7.65 -19.05
N LEU A 185 -15.86 6.83 -18.22
CA LEU A 185 -15.11 7.34 -17.07
C LEU A 185 -13.94 8.22 -17.53
N ARG A 186 -13.27 7.83 -18.61
CA ARG A 186 -12.16 8.59 -19.19
C ARG A 186 -12.59 9.96 -19.68
N ARG A 187 -13.76 10.09 -20.33
CA ARG A 187 -14.34 11.39 -20.73
C ARG A 187 -14.56 12.31 -19.52
N LYS A 188 -15.14 11.77 -18.44
CA LYS A 188 -15.33 12.52 -17.19
C LYS A 188 -14.00 12.95 -16.57
N VAL A 189 -13.03 12.04 -16.50
CA VAL A 189 -11.70 12.30 -15.92
C VAL A 189 -10.90 13.30 -16.74
N SER A 190 -10.98 13.26 -18.07
CA SER A 190 -10.28 14.20 -18.95
C SER A 190 -10.92 15.59 -18.98
N GLY A 191 -12.10 15.80 -18.38
CA GLY A 191 -12.86 17.05 -18.52
C GLY A 191 -13.38 17.28 -19.94
N ARG A 192 -13.31 16.27 -20.81
CA ARG A 192 -13.81 16.31 -22.18
C ARG A 192 -15.24 15.78 -22.16
N SER A 193 -16.14 16.58 -21.58
CA SER A 193 -17.58 16.40 -21.81
C SER A 193 -17.84 16.52 -23.31
N ASP A 194 -18.54 15.54 -23.86
CA ASP A 194 -18.95 15.44 -25.26
C ASP A 194 -19.81 16.64 -25.67
N SER A 195 -19.17 17.75 -26.06
CA SER A 195 -19.84 18.92 -26.63
C SER A 195 -20.01 18.82 -28.16
N THR A 196 -19.92 17.63 -28.76
CA THR A 196 -19.81 17.50 -30.23
C THR A 196 -20.61 16.33 -30.81
N ASN A 197 -21.86 16.13 -30.37
CA ASN A 197 -22.84 15.42 -31.19
C ASN A 197 -24.28 15.77 -30.78
N GLN A 198 -24.71 16.97 -31.16
CA GLN A 198 -26.12 17.28 -31.38
C GLN A 198 -26.27 17.51 -32.88
N PRO A 199 -26.84 16.57 -33.66
CA PRO A 199 -27.28 16.87 -35.00
C PRO A 199 -28.46 17.82 -34.89
N THR A 200 -28.24 19.09 -35.23
CA THR A 200 -29.33 20.05 -35.43
C THR A 200 -30.24 19.52 -36.53
N SER A 201 -31.47 19.17 -36.15
CA SER A 201 -32.57 18.96 -37.09
C SER A 201 -33.06 20.28 -37.65
#